data_AF-A0A972AG39-F1
#
_entry.id   AF-A0A972AG39-F1
#
_cell.length_a   1.000
_cell.length_b   1.000
_cell.length_c   1.000
_cell.angle_alpha   90.00
_cell.angle_beta   90.00
_cell.angle_gamma   90.00
#
_symmetry.space_group_name_H-M   'P 1'
#
loop_
_entity.id
_entity.type
_entity.pdbx_description
1 polymer ?
#
loop_
_entity_poly.entity_id
_entity_poly.type
_entity_poly.pdbx_seq_one_letter_code
_entity_poly.pdbx_strand_id
1 'polypeptide(L)'
;MKVIRWIRQEAATLWIFALVFMAGALNAAGWLQYGQTLSHMTGNLTKLGLTMTGQSPEPFWWFFLFIISFILGATVSGYAFPTHSRGQWRRCGLVLVLSGALLLVSALVHALPPLRMTMLALVLGAQNGLALRYRGILTRTTHVTGHLTDLGAAIGRMVKARAFEGENLRAFILHLCALLFFLLGVVTISLTHSHLPGAISAIDLCGFLYALLGILMLQNLWKA
;
A
#
# COMPACT_ATOMS: atom_id res chain seq x y z
N MET A 1 1.37 -7.28 -32.22
CA MET A 1 1.99 -6.45 -31.15
C MET A 1 1.02 -5.56 -30.36
N LYS A 2 0.04 -4.85 -30.96
CA LYS A 2 -0.90 -3.96 -30.22
C LYS A 2 -1.77 -4.68 -29.18
N VAL A 3 -2.33 -5.85 -29.51
CA VAL A 3 -3.18 -6.66 -28.61
C VAL A 3 -2.42 -7.11 -27.36
N ILE A 4 -1.19 -7.61 -27.52
CA ILE A 4 -0.34 -8.05 -26.40
C ILE A 4 -0.01 -6.88 -25.46
N ARG A 5 0.26 -5.69 -26.02
CA ARG A 5 0.50 -4.48 -25.22
C ARG A 5 -0.74 -4.05 -24.43
N TRP A 6 -1.93 -4.19 -25.02
CA TRP A 6 -3.20 -3.90 -24.36
C TRP A 6 -3.47 -4.88 -23.20
N ILE A 7 -3.36 -6.19 -23.44
CA ILE A 7 -3.52 -7.22 -22.39
C ILE A 7 -2.56 -6.98 -21.21
N ARG A 8 -1.29 -6.65 -21.50
CA ARG A 8 -0.31 -6.31 -20.47
C ARG A 8 -0.72 -5.09 -19.64
N GLN A 9 -1.29 -4.06 -20.26
CA GLN A 9 -1.75 -2.86 -19.54
C GLN A 9 -2.93 -3.14 -18.62
N GLU A 10 -3.90 -3.95 -19.06
CA GLU A 10 -5.04 -4.32 -18.22
C GLU A 10 -4.58 -5.20 -17.05
N ALA A 11 -3.68 -6.17 -17.29
CA ALA A 11 -3.09 -6.98 -16.22
C ALA A 11 -2.31 -6.14 -15.18
N ALA A 12 -1.52 -5.15 -15.62
CA ALA A 12 -0.84 -4.21 -14.72
C ALA A 12 -1.82 -3.45 -13.81
N THR A 13 -3.00 -3.11 -14.34
CA THR A 13 -4.03 -2.40 -13.59
C THR A 13 -4.61 -3.27 -12.49
N LEU A 14 -4.89 -4.54 -12.79
CA LEU A 14 -5.34 -5.51 -11.80
C LEU A 14 -4.30 -5.70 -10.68
N TRP A 15 -3.01 -5.75 -11.02
CA TRP A 15 -1.94 -5.80 -10.01
C TRP A 15 -1.91 -4.57 -9.11
N ILE A 16 -2.07 -3.37 -9.67
CA ILE A 16 -2.14 -2.14 -8.89
C ILE A 16 -3.34 -2.18 -7.94
N PHE A 17 -4.52 -2.58 -8.41
CA PHE A 17 -5.71 -2.65 -7.56
C PHE A 17 -5.60 -3.74 -6.49
N ALA A 18 -4.99 -4.89 -6.80
CA ALA A 18 -4.70 -5.92 -5.80
C ALA A 18 -3.77 -5.38 -4.70
N LEU A 19 -2.75 -4.60 -5.07
CA LEU A 19 -1.88 -3.95 -4.09
C LEU A 19 -2.61 -2.90 -3.24
N VAL A 20 -3.46 -2.09 -3.86
CA VAL A 20 -4.28 -1.09 -3.13
C VAL A 20 -5.25 -1.79 -2.16
N PHE A 21 -5.84 -2.91 -2.56
CA PHE A 21 -6.62 -3.76 -1.66
C PHE A 21 -5.77 -4.27 -0.49
N MET A 22 -4.58 -4.81 -0.76
CA MET A 22 -3.67 -5.29 0.30
C MET A 22 -3.25 -4.18 1.27
N ALA A 23 -3.07 -2.95 0.78
CA ALA A 23 -2.79 -1.78 1.60
C ALA A 23 -3.95 -1.45 2.56
N GLY A 24 -5.19 -1.55 2.08
CA GLY A 24 -6.39 -1.40 2.91
C GLY A 24 -6.49 -2.50 3.97
N ALA A 25 -6.30 -3.76 3.55
CA ALA A 25 -6.30 -4.93 4.43
C ALA A 25 -5.25 -4.81 5.55
N LEU A 26 -4.00 -4.49 5.21
CA LEU A 26 -2.92 -4.39 6.20
C LEU A 26 -3.14 -3.22 7.17
N ASN A 27 -3.67 -2.08 6.71
CA ASN A 27 -4.04 -0.99 7.61
C ASN A 27 -5.18 -1.37 8.56
N ALA A 28 -6.21 -2.09 8.07
CA ALA A 28 -7.27 -2.59 8.92
C ALA A 28 -6.75 -3.58 9.96
N ALA A 29 -5.84 -4.48 9.57
CA ALA A 29 -5.18 -5.40 10.49
C ALA A 29 -4.39 -4.66 11.59
N GLY A 30 -3.62 -3.63 11.20
CA GLY A 30 -2.89 -2.78 12.16
C GLY A 30 -3.83 -2.01 13.11
N TRP A 31 -4.94 -1.50 12.59
CA TRP A 31 -5.95 -0.81 13.40
C TRP A 31 -6.65 -1.75 14.38
N LEU A 32 -7.12 -2.90 13.92
CA LEU A 32 -7.83 -3.87 14.77
C LEU A 32 -6.92 -4.42 15.87
N GLN A 33 -5.62 -4.58 15.61
CA GLN A 33 -4.69 -5.13 16.59
C GLN A 33 -4.07 -4.09 17.53
N TYR A 34 -3.83 -2.86 17.06
CA TYR A 34 -3.08 -1.85 17.82
C TYR A 34 -3.76 -0.47 17.92
N GLY A 35 -4.92 -0.26 17.30
CA GLY A 35 -5.58 1.05 17.26
C GLY A 35 -4.83 2.10 16.43
N GLN A 36 -3.92 1.68 15.54
CA GLN A 36 -3.09 2.59 14.75
C GLN A 36 -3.11 2.23 13.26
N THR A 37 -3.32 3.24 12.41
CA THR A 37 -3.11 3.14 10.97
C THR A 37 -1.66 3.51 10.63
N LEU A 38 -0.90 2.55 10.13
CA LEU A 38 0.55 2.70 9.94
C LEU A 38 0.94 3.21 8.55
N SER A 39 -0.01 3.46 7.64
CA SER A 39 0.25 4.18 6.39
C SER A 39 -0.09 5.67 6.44
N HIS A 40 -0.80 6.12 7.48
CA HIS A 40 -1.27 7.51 7.61
C HIS A 40 -0.18 8.43 8.18
N MET A 41 0.82 8.75 7.36
CA MET A 41 2.01 9.47 7.80
C MET A 41 1.75 10.92 8.23
N THR A 42 0.78 11.62 7.62
CA THR A 42 0.36 12.96 8.08
C THR A 42 -0.17 12.93 9.51
N GLY A 43 -1.01 11.93 9.83
CA GLY A 43 -1.50 11.72 11.18
C GLY A 43 -0.40 11.30 12.16
N ASN A 44 0.50 10.40 11.76
CA ASN A 44 1.61 9.98 12.63
C ASN A 44 2.59 11.12 12.92
N LEU A 45 2.87 11.99 11.95
CA LEU A 45 3.68 13.19 12.18
C LEU A 45 2.99 14.20 13.10
N THR A 46 1.66 14.35 12.99
CA THR A 46 0.87 15.16 13.92
C THR A 46 0.95 14.61 15.33
N LYS A 47 0.74 13.29 15.50
CA LYS A 47 0.84 12.62 16.81
C LYS A 47 2.24 12.78 17.41
N LEU A 48 3.30 12.65 16.60
CA LEU A 48 4.67 12.93 17.04
C LEU A 48 4.79 14.35 17.62
N GLY A 49 4.31 15.38 16.90
CA GLY A 49 4.34 16.77 17.39
C GLY A 49 3.56 16.98 18.70
N LEU A 50 2.40 16.32 18.86
CA LEU A 50 1.62 16.37 20.10
C LEU A 50 2.38 15.73 21.28
N THR A 51 3.14 14.64 21.06
CA THR A 51 3.97 14.05 22.12
C THR A 51 5.11 14.98 22.55
N MET A 52 5.65 15.81 21.65
CA MET A 52 6.72 16.77 21.98
C MET A 52 6.23 17.91 22.89
N THR A 53 4.93 18.19 22.90
CA THR A 53 4.30 19.25 23.70
C THR A 53 3.56 18.72 24.92
N GLY A 54 3.61 17.40 25.16
CA GLY A 54 2.89 16.75 26.27
C GLY A 54 1.37 16.67 26.08
N GLN A 55 0.84 16.93 24.87
CA GLN A 55 -0.60 16.87 24.57
C GLN A 55 -1.10 15.46 24.22
N SER A 56 -0.20 14.49 24.09
CA SER A 56 -0.52 13.10 23.83
C SER A 56 0.11 12.21 24.91
N PRO A 57 -0.66 11.27 25.50
CA PRO A 57 -0.13 10.33 26.49
C PRO A 57 0.75 9.24 25.87
N GLU A 58 0.69 9.07 24.54
CA GLU A 58 1.46 8.09 23.80
C GLU A 58 2.98 8.41 23.79
N PRO A 59 3.87 7.41 23.79
CA PRO A 59 5.32 7.65 23.73
C PRO A 59 5.78 8.28 22.41
N PHE A 60 6.60 9.33 22.50
CA PHE A 60 7.26 9.97 21.35
C PHE A 60 7.94 8.98 20.41
N TRP A 61 8.68 8.03 20.99
CA TRP A 61 9.49 7.07 20.23
C TRP A 61 8.66 6.17 19.32
N TRP A 62 7.38 5.93 19.60
CA TRP A 62 6.55 5.10 18.75
C TRP A 62 6.33 5.74 17.38
N PHE A 63 5.82 6.97 17.35
CA PHE A 63 5.58 7.68 16.09
C PHE A 63 6.88 8.01 15.37
N PHE A 64 7.94 8.34 16.10
CA PHE A 64 9.26 8.57 15.50
C PHE A 64 9.73 7.32 14.76
N LEU A 65 9.71 6.16 15.41
CA LEU A 65 10.14 4.91 14.80
C LEU A 65 9.22 4.49 13.64
N PHE A 66 7.90 4.69 13.73
CA PHE A 66 6.99 4.40 12.61
C PHE A 66 7.35 5.21 11.36
N ILE A 67 7.64 6.51 11.52
CA ILE A 67 8.02 7.40 10.42
C ILE A 67 9.37 6.97 9.83
N ILE A 68 10.38 6.72 10.67
CA ILE A 68 11.70 6.28 10.21
C ILE A 68 11.60 4.94 9.49
N SER A 69 10.87 3.96 10.04
CA SER A 69 10.66 2.66 9.39
C SER A 69 9.95 2.80 8.05
N PHE A 70 8.93 3.65 7.95
CA PHE A 70 8.26 3.93 6.67
C PHE A 70 9.21 4.53 5.64
N ILE A 71 10.06 5.49 6.05
CA ILE A 71 11.09 6.09 5.18
C ILE A 71 12.10 5.04 4.73
N LEU A 72 12.56 4.14 5.62
CA LEU A 72 13.47 3.06 5.28
C LEU A 72 12.85 2.09 4.28
N GLY A 73 11.59 1.70 4.49
CA GLY A 73 10.83 0.92 3.52
C GLY A 73 10.76 1.61 2.15
N ALA A 74 10.38 2.89 2.13
CA ALA A 74 10.32 3.68 0.89
C ALA A 74 11.70 3.79 0.22
N THR A 75 12.78 3.87 1.00
CA THR A 75 14.17 3.88 0.51
C THR A 75 14.52 2.56 -0.19
N VAL A 76 14.13 1.41 0.37
CA VAL A 76 14.33 0.08 -0.27
C VAL A 76 13.66 0.05 -1.65
N SER A 77 12.43 0.56 -1.75
CA SER A 77 11.75 0.65 -3.04
C SER A 77 12.37 1.70 -3.96
N GLY A 78 12.83 2.84 -3.45
CA GLY A 78 13.57 3.81 -4.25
C GLY A 78 14.83 3.19 -4.89
N TYR A 79 15.58 2.39 -4.12
CA TYR A 79 16.76 1.67 -4.60
C TYR A 79 16.42 0.55 -5.58
N ALA A 80 15.31 -0.17 -5.38
CA ALA A 80 14.87 -1.23 -6.29
C ALA A 80 14.31 -0.66 -7.62
N PHE A 81 13.84 0.58 -7.65
CA PHE A 81 13.19 1.20 -8.82
C PHE A 81 13.85 2.50 -9.30
N PRO A 82 15.17 2.50 -9.63
CA PRO A 82 15.78 3.63 -10.31
C PRO A 82 15.22 3.67 -11.74
N THR A 83 14.50 4.76 -12.06
CA THR A 83 14.09 5.23 -13.40
C THR A 83 13.83 4.17 -14.49
N HIS A 84 12.55 3.96 -14.83
CA HIS A 84 12.05 3.28 -16.06
C HIS A 84 12.89 2.10 -16.59
N SER A 85 13.18 1.11 -15.74
CA SER A 85 13.97 -0.05 -16.15
C SER A 85 13.11 -1.27 -16.51
N ARG A 86 13.56 -2.06 -17.49
CA ARG A 86 13.03 -3.42 -17.74
C ARG A 86 13.00 -4.23 -16.44
N GLY A 87 11.94 -5.01 -16.23
CA GLY A 87 11.79 -5.86 -15.05
C GLY A 87 11.15 -5.21 -13.82
N GLN A 88 10.49 -4.06 -13.97
CA GLN A 88 9.74 -3.38 -12.89
C GLN A 88 8.83 -4.33 -12.08
N TRP A 89 8.03 -5.16 -12.75
CA TRP A 89 7.11 -6.09 -12.09
C TRP A 89 7.82 -7.23 -11.36
N ARG A 90 8.99 -7.68 -11.84
CA ARG A 90 9.81 -8.67 -11.14
C ARG A 90 10.37 -8.09 -9.84
N ARG A 91 10.87 -6.85 -9.88
CA ARG A 91 11.35 -6.15 -8.68
C ARG A 91 10.21 -5.86 -7.70
N CYS A 92 9.03 -5.54 -8.21
CA CYS A 92 7.81 -5.43 -7.40
C CYS A 92 7.52 -6.75 -6.69
N GLY A 93 7.54 -7.87 -7.42
CA GLY A 93 7.40 -9.21 -6.85
C GLY A 93 8.41 -9.49 -5.73
N LEU A 94 9.70 -9.17 -5.93
CA LEU A 94 10.73 -9.32 -4.89
C LEU A 94 10.43 -8.50 -3.63
N VAL A 95 10.06 -7.21 -3.78
CA VAL A 95 9.71 -6.35 -2.65
C VAL A 95 8.51 -6.91 -1.89
N LEU A 96 7.50 -7.44 -2.58
CA LEU A 96 6.32 -8.03 -1.96
C LEU A 96 6.61 -9.35 -1.25
N VAL A 97 7.46 -10.21 -1.82
CA VAL A 97 7.90 -11.45 -1.14
C VAL A 97 8.64 -11.13 0.15
N LEU A 98 9.59 -10.18 0.10
CA LEU A 98 10.33 -9.75 1.29
C LEU A 98 9.41 -9.09 2.32
N SER A 99 8.44 -8.29 1.87
CA SER A 99 7.44 -7.68 2.74
C SER A 99 6.56 -8.72 3.42
N GLY A 100 6.06 -9.72 2.68
CA GLY A 100 5.26 -10.80 3.22
C GLY A 100 6.03 -11.66 4.22
N ALA A 101 7.29 -12.00 3.90
CA ALA A 101 8.17 -12.71 4.83
C ALA A 101 8.41 -11.91 6.12
N LEU A 102 8.64 -10.60 6.02
CA LEU A 102 8.82 -9.75 7.20
C LEU A 102 7.56 -9.69 8.07
N LEU A 103 6.37 -9.58 7.48
CA LEU A 103 5.10 -9.63 8.23
C LEU A 103 4.91 -10.97 8.95
N LEU A 104 5.24 -12.09 8.30
CA LEU A 104 5.16 -13.42 8.92
C LEU A 104 6.18 -13.58 10.06
N VAL A 105 7.43 -13.14 9.87
CA VAL A 105 8.46 -13.15 10.91
C VAL A 105 8.07 -12.23 12.07
N SER A 106 7.33 -11.15 11.81
CA SER A 106 6.86 -10.25 12.86
C SER A 106 5.98 -10.95 13.91
N ALA A 107 5.34 -12.08 13.58
CA ALA A 107 4.58 -12.89 14.53
C ALA A 107 5.45 -13.39 15.70
N LEU A 108 6.76 -13.59 15.50
CA LEU A 108 7.69 -14.00 16.54
C LEU A 108 7.88 -12.92 17.62
N VAL A 109 7.60 -11.66 17.29
CA VAL A 109 7.72 -10.51 18.20
C VAL A 109 6.34 -9.93 18.55
N HIS A 110 5.27 -10.72 18.47
CA HIS A 110 3.91 -10.26 18.79
C HIS A 110 3.76 -9.71 20.22
N ALA A 111 4.56 -10.20 21.17
CA ALA A 111 4.62 -9.70 22.54
C ALA A 111 5.29 -8.31 22.68
N LEU A 112 5.85 -7.77 21.58
CA LEU A 112 6.45 -6.44 21.51
C LEU A 112 5.69 -5.57 20.47
N PRO A 113 4.49 -5.05 20.79
CA PRO A 113 3.66 -4.32 19.84
C PRO A 113 4.37 -3.17 19.11
N PRO A 114 5.21 -2.32 19.76
CA PRO A 114 5.92 -1.26 19.05
C PRO A 114 6.86 -1.78 17.97
N LEU A 115 7.59 -2.86 18.25
CA LEU A 115 8.50 -3.47 17.27
C LEU A 115 7.72 -4.03 16.09
N ARG A 116 6.63 -4.77 16.34
CA ARG A 116 5.78 -5.29 15.27
C ARG A 116 5.17 -4.18 14.42
N MET A 117 4.68 -3.09 15.04
CA MET A 117 4.17 -1.92 14.31
C MET A 117 5.24 -1.24 13.44
N THR A 118 6.51 -1.16 13.88
CA THR A 118 7.59 -0.63 13.03
C THR A 118 7.85 -1.49 11.79
N MET A 119 7.77 -2.82 11.90
CA MET A 119 7.85 -3.73 10.74
C MET A 119 6.70 -3.51 9.76
N LEU A 120 5.48 -3.29 10.25
CA LEU A 120 4.32 -2.95 9.41
C LEU A 120 4.51 -1.62 8.70
N ALA A 121 5.00 -0.60 9.42
CA ALA A 121 5.29 0.72 8.84
C ALA A 121 6.36 0.61 7.73
N LEU A 122 7.39 -0.21 7.93
CA LEU A 122 8.39 -0.51 6.90
C LEU A 122 7.76 -1.14 5.66
N VAL A 123 6.92 -2.16 5.81
CA VAL A 123 6.23 -2.81 4.70
C VAL A 123 5.32 -1.83 3.94
N LEU A 124 4.53 -1.04 4.66
CA LEU A 124 3.66 -0.01 4.06
C LEU A 124 4.47 1.07 3.34
N GLY A 125 5.65 1.43 3.88
CA GLY A 125 6.59 2.35 3.25
C GLY A 125 7.19 1.78 1.97
N ALA A 126 7.66 0.54 2.01
CA ALA A 126 8.18 -0.17 0.84
C ALA A 126 7.12 -0.27 -0.25
N GLN A 127 5.91 -0.67 0.08
CA GLN A 127 4.82 -0.70 -0.88
C GLN A 127 4.46 0.69 -1.44
N ASN A 128 4.44 1.73 -0.61
CA ASN A 128 4.16 3.09 -1.08
C ASN A 128 5.22 3.62 -2.04
N GLY A 129 6.48 3.20 -1.84
CA GLY A 129 7.61 3.54 -2.69
C GLY A 129 7.62 2.82 -4.04
N LEU A 130 6.74 1.84 -4.27
CA LEU A 130 6.60 1.20 -5.57
C LEU A 130 6.08 2.24 -6.59
N ALA A 131 6.96 2.73 -7.46
CA ALA A 131 6.63 3.72 -8.48
C ALA A 131 5.84 3.11 -9.66
N LEU A 132 4.67 2.52 -9.41
CA LEU A 132 3.83 1.86 -10.40
C LEU A 132 3.09 2.89 -11.25
N ARG A 133 3.04 2.66 -12.57
CA ARG A 133 2.39 3.57 -13.52
C ARG A 133 1.30 2.86 -14.31
N TYR A 134 0.12 3.45 -14.36
CA TYR A 134 -0.96 3.09 -15.27
C TYR A 134 -1.10 4.16 -16.35
N ARG A 135 -0.86 3.81 -17.62
CA ARG A 135 -0.97 4.73 -18.78
C ARG A 135 -0.36 6.12 -18.52
N GLY A 136 0.79 6.17 -17.85
CA GLY A 136 1.51 7.40 -17.49
C GLY A 136 1.23 7.94 -16.07
N ILE A 137 0.08 7.59 -15.50
CA ILE A 137 -0.36 8.02 -14.16
C ILE A 137 0.40 7.24 -13.09
N LEU A 138 1.22 7.94 -12.31
CA LEU A 138 1.91 7.37 -11.16
C LEU A 138 0.89 7.06 -10.05
N THR A 139 0.84 5.81 -9.60
CA THR A 139 -0.14 5.36 -8.60
C THR A 139 0.58 4.84 -7.37
N ARG A 140 0.41 5.54 -6.23
CA ARG A 140 0.94 5.15 -4.92
C ARG A 140 -0.13 4.40 -4.14
N THR A 141 0.12 3.14 -3.81
CA THR A 141 -0.94 2.19 -3.42
C THR A 141 -1.47 2.39 -1.99
N THR A 142 -0.74 3.05 -1.10
CA THR A 142 -1.16 3.33 0.28
C THR A 142 -1.50 4.81 0.52
N HIS A 143 -1.34 5.66 -0.51
CA HIS A 143 -1.46 7.12 -0.39
C HIS A 143 -2.89 7.62 -0.70
N VAL A 144 -3.83 7.29 0.19
CA VAL A 144 -5.27 7.60 0.04
C VAL A 144 -5.53 9.09 -0.19
N THR A 145 -4.85 9.99 0.55
CA THR A 145 -4.98 11.45 0.38
C THR A 145 -4.61 11.89 -1.05
N GLY A 146 -3.61 11.24 -1.66
CA GLY A 146 -3.25 11.46 -3.06
C GLY A 146 -4.39 11.09 -4.00
N HIS A 147 -4.97 9.90 -3.84
CA HIS A 147 -6.12 9.47 -4.65
C HIS A 147 -7.34 10.39 -4.50
N LEU A 148 -7.65 10.85 -3.30
CA LEU A 148 -8.73 11.82 -3.07
C LEU A 148 -8.47 13.14 -3.82
N THR A 149 -7.25 13.67 -3.74
CA THR A 149 -6.86 14.92 -4.38
C THR A 149 -6.88 14.81 -5.90
N ASP A 150 -6.31 13.73 -6.45
CA ASP A 150 -6.25 13.51 -7.89
C ASP A 150 -7.63 13.22 -8.50
N LEU A 151 -8.50 12.51 -7.77
CA LEU A 151 -9.91 12.33 -8.12
C LEU A 151 -10.64 13.68 -8.19
N GLY A 152 -10.51 14.51 -7.16
CA GLY A 152 -11.08 15.86 -7.12
C GLY A 152 -10.58 16.75 -8.26
N ALA A 153 -9.27 16.68 -8.55
CA ALA A 153 -8.67 17.42 -9.65
C ALA A 153 -9.19 16.94 -11.03
N ALA A 154 -9.39 15.63 -11.20
CA ALA A 154 -10.00 15.08 -12.42
C ALA A 154 -11.44 15.57 -12.61
N ILE A 155 -12.25 15.58 -11.54
CA ILE A 155 -13.61 16.14 -11.55
C ILE A 155 -13.57 17.62 -11.97
N GLY A 156 -12.72 18.42 -11.32
CA GLY A 156 -12.59 19.85 -11.62
C GLY A 156 -12.23 20.13 -13.08
N ARG A 157 -11.31 19.34 -13.66
CA ARG A 157 -10.94 19.47 -15.09
C ARG A 157 -12.08 19.06 -16.03
N MET A 158 -12.84 18.00 -15.73
CA MET A 158 -13.99 17.59 -16.54
C MET A 158 -15.11 18.63 -16.51
N VAL A 159 -15.42 19.17 -15.32
CA VAL A 159 -16.43 20.23 -15.15
C VAL A 159 -16.03 21.49 -15.93
N LYS A 160 -14.76 21.92 -15.81
CA LYS A 160 -14.25 23.09 -16.55
C LYS A 160 -14.31 22.87 -18.07
N ALA A 161 -13.96 21.68 -18.54
CA ALA A 161 -13.98 21.34 -19.96
C ALA A 161 -15.40 21.05 -20.50
N ARG A 162 -16.40 20.88 -19.62
CA ARG A 162 -17.74 20.35 -19.95
C ARG A 162 -17.67 19.03 -20.73
N ALA A 163 -16.67 18.22 -20.44
CA ALA A 163 -16.35 16.99 -21.16
C ALA A 163 -15.98 15.89 -20.17
N PHE A 164 -16.76 14.80 -20.18
CA PHE A 164 -16.55 13.62 -19.33
C PHE A 164 -15.92 12.49 -20.15
N GLU A 165 -14.76 12.76 -20.72
CA GLU A 165 -14.08 11.83 -21.61
C GLU A 165 -12.55 11.95 -21.53
N GLY A 166 -11.86 11.14 -22.33
CA GLY A 166 -10.40 11.21 -22.47
C GLY A 166 -9.63 10.88 -21.19
N GLU A 167 -8.53 11.60 -20.96
CA GLU A 167 -7.60 11.33 -19.87
C GLU A 167 -8.17 11.69 -18.49
N ASN A 168 -9.03 12.72 -18.42
CA ASN A 168 -9.64 13.13 -17.16
C ASN A 168 -10.61 12.07 -16.63
N LEU A 169 -11.46 11.49 -17.49
CA LEU A 169 -12.34 10.39 -17.10
C LEU A 169 -11.53 9.16 -16.67
N ARG A 170 -10.43 8.85 -17.36
CA ARG A 170 -9.57 7.71 -16.99
C ARG A 170 -8.91 7.90 -15.63
N ALA A 171 -8.39 9.10 -15.34
CA ALA A 171 -7.83 9.43 -14.03
C ALA A 171 -8.90 9.34 -12.94
N PHE A 172 -10.10 9.86 -13.21
CA PHE A 172 -11.25 9.76 -12.31
C PHE A 172 -11.55 8.29 -11.96
N ILE A 173 -11.75 7.44 -12.98
CA ILE A 173 -12.05 6.01 -12.78
C ILE A 173 -10.93 5.31 -12.01
N LEU A 174 -9.67 5.55 -12.37
CA LEU A 174 -8.52 4.93 -11.69
C LEU A 174 -8.50 5.25 -10.20
N HIS A 175 -8.62 6.52 -9.83
CA HIS A 175 -8.56 6.95 -8.43
C HIS A 175 -9.79 6.52 -7.65
N LEU A 176 -10.99 6.55 -8.27
CA LEU A 176 -12.20 6.02 -7.66
C LEU A 176 -12.07 4.52 -7.38
N CYS A 177 -11.63 3.73 -8.36
CA CYS A 177 -11.38 2.30 -8.17
C CYS A 177 -10.32 2.05 -7.10
N ALA A 178 -9.23 2.82 -7.06
CA ALA A 178 -8.23 2.68 -6.00
C ALA A 178 -8.85 2.89 -4.60
N LEU A 179 -9.67 3.92 -4.41
CA LEU A 179 -10.38 4.15 -3.15
C LEU A 179 -11.33 2.99 -2.79
N LEU A 180 -12.08 2.49 -3.77
CA LEU A 180 -13.00 1.37 -3.57
C LEU A 180 -12.28 0.06 -3.22
N PHE A 181 -11.16 -0.25 -3.89
CA PHE A 181 -10.37 -1.45 -3.59
C PHE A 181 -9.68 -1.35 -2.22
N PHE A 182 -9.19 -0.17 -1.84
CA PHE A 182 -8.65 0.05 -0.50
C PHE A 182 -9.73 -0.21 0.55
N LEU A 183 -10.93 0.37 0.36
CA LEU A 183 -12.08 0.15 1.24
C LEU A 183 -12.49 -1.33 1.28
N LEU A 184 -12.50 -2.02 0.15
CA LEU A 184 -12.81 -3.43 0.07
C LEU A 184 -11.81 -4.28 0.88
N GLY A 185 -10.52 -3.93 0.83
CA GLY A 185 -9.49 -4.54 1.67
C GLY A 185 -9.76 -4.37 3.16
N VAL A 186 -10.13 -3.15 3.57
CA VAL A 186 -10.52 -2.85 4.96
C VAL A 186 -11.73 -3.68 5.39
N VAL A 187 -12.79 -3.68 4.60
CA VAL A 187 -14.03 -4.44 4.88
C VAL A 187 -13.74 -5.93 4.97
N THR A 188 -12.91 -6.46 4.08
CA THR A 188 -12.56 -7.88 4.05
C THR A 188 -11.90 -8.30 5.36
N ILE A 189 -10.87 -7.57 5.81
CA ILE A 189 -10.20 -7.89 7.08
C ILE A 189 -11.15 -7.66 8.27
N SER A 190 -11.93 -6.57 8.26
CA SER A 190 -12.89 -6.30 9.33
C SER A 190 -13.89 -7.43 9.53
N LEU A 191 -14.40 -8.04 8.45
CA LEU A 191 -15.35 -9.15 8.52
C LEU A 191 -14.70 -10.51 8.81
N THR A 192 -13.45 -10.72 8.39
CA THR A 192 -12.80 -12.04 8.47
C THR A 192 -11.89 -12.23 9.68
N HIS A 193 -11.40 -11.15 10.32
CA HIS A 193 -10.40 -11.26 11.39
C HIS A 193 -10.88 -12.10 12.60
N SER A 194 -12.17 -12.05 12.93
CA SER A 194 -12.77 -12.81 14.04
C SER A 194 -12.96 -14.30 13.74
N HIS A 195 -12.90 -14.69 12.47
CA HIS A 195 -13.01 -16.08 12.02
C HIS A 195 -11.65 -16.76 11.84
N LEU A 196 -10.55 -16.03 12.08
CA LEU A 196 -9.21 -16.60 11.99
C LEU A 196 -8.95 -17.55 13.17
N PRO A 197 -8.23 -18.67 12.95
CA PRO A 197 -7.76 -19.52 14.04
C PRO A 197 -6.96 -18.67 15.05
N GLY A 198 -7.11 -18.93 16.35
CA GLY A 198 -6.52 -18.07 17.39
C GLY A 198 -4.98 -17.89 17.32
N ALA A 199 -4.28 -18.75 16.59
CA ALA A 199 -2.84 -18.64 16.35
C ALA A 199 -2.46 -17.72 15.17
N ILE A 200 -3.40 -17.32 14.31
CA ILE A 200 -3.15 -16.55 13.09
C ILE A 200 -3.81 -15.18 13.24
N SER A 201 -3.01 -14.12 13.26
CA SER A 201 -3.55 -12.76 13.23
C SER A 201 -3.86 -12.29 11.80
N ALA A 202 -4.69 -11.25 11.68
CA ALA A 202 -4.97 -10.63 10.38
C ALA A 202 -3.71 -10.08 9.68
N ILE A 203 -2.68 -9.71 10.45
CA ILE A 203 -1.37 -9.29 9.92
C ILE A 203 -0.66 -10.47 9.25
N ASP A 204 -0.74 -11.67 9.84
CA ASP A 204 -0.07 -12.86 9.31
C ASP A 204 -0.76 -13.34 8.02
N LEU A 205 -2.09 -13.27 7.97
CA LEU A 205 -2.86 -13.46 6.74
C LEU A 205 -2.41 -12.47 5.66
N CYS A 206 -2.27 -11.18 6.00
CA CYS A 206 -1.73 -10.20 5.07
C CYS A 206 -0.33 -10.61 4.62
N GLY A 207 0.56 -11.00 5.55
CA GLY A 207 1.91 -11.47 5.23
C GLY A 207 1.94 -12.60 4.20
N PHE A 208 1.09 -13.62 4.38
CA PHE A 208 0.92 -14.71 3.41
C PHE A 208 0.46 -14.19 2.04
N LEU A 209 -0.56 -13.33 2.00
CA LEU A 209 -1.10 -12.78 0.76
C LEU A 209 -0.08 -11.89 0.02
N TYR A 210 0.71 -11.08 0.74
CA TYR A 210 1.83 -10.32 0.16
C TYR A 210 2.85 -11.25 -0.50
N ALA A 211 3.24 -12.32 0.19
CA ALA A 211 4.20 -13.28 -0.33
C ALA A 211 3.65 -14.00 -1.57
N LEU A 212 2.39 -14.46 -1.52
CA LEU A 212 1.72 -15.11 -2.64
C LEU A 212 1.62 -14.17 -3.85
N LEU A 213 1.14 -12.94 -3.66
CA LEU A 213 1.05 -11.94 -4.72
C LEU A 213 2.43 -11.65 -5.33
N GLY A 214 3.45 -11.54 -4.47
CA GLY A 214 4.83 -11.37 -4.90
C GLY A 214 5.35 -12.53 -5.75
N ILE A 215 5.12 -13.78 -5.34
CA ILE A 215 5.48 -14.98 -6.11
C ILE A 215 4.75 -15.02 -7.45
N LEU A 216 3.45 -14.72 -7.48
CA LEU A 216 2.68 -14.68 -8.72
C LEU A 216 3.20 -13.59 -9.68
N MET A 217 3.64 -12.44 -9.18
CA MET A 217 4.29 -11.41 -9.99
C MET A 217 5.66 -11.84 -10.52
N LEU A 218 6.40 -12.70 -9.80
CA LEU A 218 7.67 -13.27 -10.25
C LEU A 218 7.47 -14.36 -11.32
N GLN A 219 6.45 -15.19 -11.16
CA GLN A 219 6.12 -16.29 -12.07
C GLN A 219 5.46 -15.79 -13.36
N ASN A 220 4.67 -14.73 -13.29
CA ASN A 220 4.14 -14.06 -14.47
C ASN A 220 5.30 -13.44 -15.23
N LEU A 221 5.80 -14.20 -16.20
CA LEU A 221 6.84 -13.83 -17.14
C LEU A 221 6.37 -12.61 -17.95
N TRP A 222 6.58 -11.41 -17.40
CA TRP A 222 6.78 -10.17 -18.17
C TRP A 222 8.08 -10.28 -19.01
N LYS A 223 8.46 -11.47 -19.46
CA LYS A 223 9.51 -11.75 -20.44
C LYS A 223 8.92 -11.52 -21.83
N ALA A 224 8.95 -10.26 -22.25
CA ALA A 224 9.37 -9.86 -23.59
C ALA A 224 9.77 -8.40 -23.49
#